data_AF-A0A0K2V173-F1
#
_entry.id   AF-A0A0K2V173-F1
#
_cell.length_a   1.000
_cell.length_b   1.000
_cell.length_c   1.000
_cell.angle_alpha   90.00
_cell.angle_beta   90.00
_cell.angle_gamma   90.00
#
_symmetry.space_group_name_H-M   'P 1'
#
loop_
_entity.id
_entity.type
_entity.pdbx_description
1 polymer ?
#
loop_
_entity_poly.entity_id
_entity_poly.type
_entity_poly.pdbx_seq_one_letter_code
_entity_poly.pdbx_strand_id
1 'polypeptide(L)'
;RHARYLHNYAKKFCTENNVSPFLLYFPFMLFLAPLILVIIRKFFISVYNSQSRLEMFYSMILKDNLEREDVSCMEIENIKNSNEIQQSFRNSSGCYYSYLYSTICEVFASFLLEYFFCSFRKIDGISGATFECLVHNLPFICIIPNCKFFWAMFYSAQSLLVLYNISCIYALVWILYPRVGRLQKILSGCRRLENKVIINGLGSYSDTFKLLPTRNLSTTAHSTNLSFLPRKIPVIRLDMYYDSKAKDFKLLMNLLAENNCRGGFAQSLRILAMFDKHFQRLWKAQDTKIVIQPYFTAFGEFNVDLNHHNLKECLLSEQHNSEEKESSSPSSFERKHPCEKLTSTIIVFWNDALFAEYMYKKDNSKSILEYTAEISPNTEAPVKSFLYYSIPDLSDQKMEIERKKDLINANNFSKGEVENNMKRWYKYNARFDGLESGKEYVISISTEVDGRTITQVDNKVYKPPHECPFRKNKNGQV
;
A
#
# COMPACT_ATOMS: atom_id res chain seq x y z
N ARG A 1 -19.79 9.51 -77.42
CA ARG A 1 -20.23 10.44 -76.34
C ARG A 1 -21.48 9.90 -75.63
N HIS A 2 -22.53 9.50 -76.35
CA HIS A 2 -23.74 8.89 -75.78
C HIS A 2 -23.50 7.68 -74.85
N ALA A 3 -22.65 6.71 -75.23
CA ALA A 3 -22.35 5.55 -74.36
C ALA A 3 -21.72 5.95 -73.00
N ARG A 4 -20.85 6.97 -72.98
CA ARG A 4 -20.26 7.49 -71.73
C ARG A 4 -21.31 8.19 -70.88
N TYR A 5 -22.21 8.94 -71.50
CA TYR A 5 -23.32 9.57 -70.80
C TYR A 5 -24.26 8.53 -70.17
N LEU A 6 -24.64 7.50 -70.94
CA LEU A 6 -25.47 6.40 -70.46
C LEU A 6 -24.82 5.65 -69.29
N HIS A 7 -23.52 5.36 -69.38
CA HIS A 7 -22.78 4.70 -68.30
C HIS A 7 -22.72 5.56 -67.02
N ASN A 8 -22.44 6.87 -67.15
CA ASN A 8 -22.42 7.78 -66.00
C ASN A 8 -23.80 7.96 -65.37
N TYR A 9 -24.84 8.02 -66.20
CA TYR A 9 -26.23 8.08 -65.74
C TYR A 9 -26.60 6.80 -65.00
N ALA A 10 -26.36 5.63 -65.59
CA ALA A 10 -26.62 4.33 -64.96
C ALA A 10 -25.83 4.18 -63.65
N LYS A 11 -24.56 4.58 -63.61
CA LYS A 11 -23.76 4.57 -62.38
C LYS A 11 -24.39 5.42 -61.28
N LYS A 12 -24.80 6.65 -61.59
CA LYS A 12 -25.45 7.53 -60.61
C LYS A 12 -26.78 6.96 -60.14
N PHE A 13 -27.63 6.53 -61.08
CA PHE A 13 -28.94 5.94 -60.80
C PHE A 13 -28.84 4.67 -59.94
N CYS A 14 -27.92 3.75 -60.27
CA CYS A 14 -27.74 2.52 -59.48
C CYS A 14 -27.14 2.80 -58.10
N THR A 15 -26.26 3.80 -57.98
CA THR A 15 -25.71 4.20 -56.67
C THR A 15 -26.79 4.82 -55.78
N GLU A 16 -27.71 5.59 -56.35
CA GLU A 16 -28.74 6.30 -55.59
C GLU A 16 -29.93 5.40 -55.22
N ASN A 17 -30.33 4.48 -56.12
CA ASN A 17 -31.55 3.69 -55.93
C ASN A 17 -31.33 2.26 -55.42
N ASN A 18 -30.18 1.64 -55.72
CA ASN A 18 -29.94 0.22 -55.39
C ASN A 18 -28.90 0.01 -54.29
N VAL A 19 -28.01 0.97 -54.03
CA VAL A 19 -27.08 0.85 -52.90
C VAL A 19 -27.82 1.19 -51.62
N SER A 20 -27.72 0.31 -50.63
CA SER A 20 -28.33 0.54 -49.32
C SER A 20 -27.84 1.87 -48.72
N PRO A 21 -28.74 2.73 -48.22
CA PRO A 21 -28.37 3.98 -47.55
C PRO A 21 -27.36 3.76 -46.43
N PHE A 22 -27.42 2.62 -45.74
CA PHE A 22 -26.46 2.26 -44.70
C PHE A 22 -25.02 2.28 -45.18
N LEU A 23 -24.75 1.74 -46.38
CA LEU A 23 -23.40 1.68 -46.92
C LEU A 23 -22.88 3.08 -47.29
N LEU A 24 -23.76 3.94 -47.81
CA LEU A 24 -23.44 5.34 -48.12
C LEU A 24 -23.12 6.14 -46.85
N TYR A 25 -23.84 5.90 -45.76
CA TYR A 25 -23.65 6.59 -44.49
C TYR A 25 -22.75 5.84 -43.49
N PHE A 26 -22.14 4.72 -43.89
CA PHE A 26 -21.40 3.83 -42.98
C PHE A 26 -20.29 4.54 -42.19
N PRO A 27 -19.45 5.40 -42.79
CA PRO A 27 -18.43 6.15 -42.04
C PRO A 27 -19.03 7.08 -40.97
N PHE A 28 -20.18 7.69 -41.25
CA PHE A 28 -20.87 8.55 -40.30
C PHE A 28 -21.47 7.74 -39.15
N MET A 29 -22.00 6.55 -39.42
CA MET A 29 -22.49 5.64 -38.38
C MET A 29 -21.37 5.14 -37.47
N LEU A 30 -20.19 4.83 -38.03
CA LEU A 30 -19.00 4.48 -37.25
C LEU A 30 -18.55 5.62 -36.32
N PHE A 31 -18.73 6.88 -36.72
CA PHE A 31 -18.43 8.04 -35.88
C PHE A 31 -19.54 8.33 -34.85
N LEU A 32 -20.80 8.18 -35.24
CA LEU A 32 -21.95 8.49 -34.40
C LEU A 32 -22.09 7.52 -33.22
N ALA A 33 -21.81 6.23 -33.43
CA ALA A 33 -21.90 5.20 -32.40
C ALA A 33 -21.07 5.54 -31.12
N PRO A 34 -19.74 5.77 -31.19
CA PRO A 34 -18.96 6.16 -30.02
C PRO A 34 -19.35 7.53 -29.48
N LEU A 35 -19.79 8.46 -30.33
CA LEU A 35 -20.26 9.78 -29.89
C LEU A 35 -21.48 9.66 -28.98
N ILE A 36 -22.46 8.82 -29.34
CA ILE A 36 -23.64 8.54 -28.51
C ILE A 36 -23.23 7.97 -27.16
N LEU A 37 -22.32 7.00 -27.13
CA LEU A 37 -21.83 6.41 -25.87
C LEU A 37 -21.14 7.44 -24.97
N VAL A 38 -20.33 8.34 -25.56
CA VAL A 38 -19.68 9.42 -24.81
C VAL A 38 -20.69 10.44 -24.29
N ILE A 39 -21.71 10.80 -25.08
CA ILE A 39 -22.77 11.72 -24.67
C ILE A 39 -23.55 11.15 -23.49
N ILE A 40 -23.94 9.87 -23.53
CA ILE A 40 -24.62 9.19 -22.42
C ILE A 40 -23.80 9.34 -21.14
N ARG A 41 -22.50 9.01 -21.20
CA ARG A 41 -21.62 9.11 -20.05
C ARG A 41 -21.49 10.54 -19.51
N LYS A 42 -21.27 11.52 -20.39
CA LYS A 42 -21.12 12.92 -20.02
C LYS A 42 -22.41 13.51 -19.45
N PHE A 43 -23.55 13.10 -19.99
CA PHE A 43 -24.87 13.49 -19.49
C PHE A 43 -25.07 13.08 -18.03
N PHE A 44 -24.81 11.82 -17.68
CA PHE A 44 -24.95 11.35 -16.29
C PHE A 44 -23.97 12.00 -15.32
N ILE A 45 -22.72 12.22 -15.74
CA ILE A 45 -21.72 12.94 -14.92
C ILE A 45 -22.19 14.37 -14.64
N SER A 46 -22.74 15.04 -15.66
CA SER A 46 -23.25 16.41 -15.54
C SER A 46 -24.51 16.49 -14.67
N VAL A 47 -25.51 15.65 -14.92
CA VAL A 47 -26.80 15.66 -14.20
C VAL A 47 -26.63 15.43 -12.70
N TYR A 48 -25.74 14.51 -12.31
CA TYR A 48 -25.51 14.20 -10.90
C TYR A 48 -24.45 15.10 -10.25
N ASN A 49 -23.83 16.00 -11.01
CA ASN A 49 -22.70 16.82 -10.56
C ASN A 49 -21.62 15.97 -9.85
N SER A 50 -21.39 14.75 -10.35
CA SER A 50 -20.49 13.80 -9.70
C SER A 50 -19.03 14.23 -9.83
N GLN A 51 -18.72 15.01 -10.87
CA GLN A 51 -17.37 15.52 -11.11
C GLN A 51 -16.89 16.44 -9.98
N SER A 52 -17.69 17.42 -9.55
CA SER A 52 -17.27 18.33 -8.47
C SER A 52 -17.06 17.60 -7.15
N ARG A 53 -17.90 16.60 -6.82
CA ARG A 53 -17.75 15.78 -5.61
C ARG A 53 -16.53 14.89 -5.66
N LEU A 54 -16.24 14.34 -6.83
CA LEU A 54 -15.05 13.52 -7.05
C LEU A 54 -13.78 14.38 -6.95
N GLU A 55 -13.77 15.57 -7.55
CA GLU A 55 -12.69 16.54 -7.42
C GLU A 55 -12.50 16.99 -5.98
N MET A 56 -13.58 17.25 -5.24
CA MET A 56 -13.55 17.56 -3.80
C MET A 56 -12.95 16.42 -2.98
N PHE A 57 -13.33 15.16 -3.27
CA PHE A 57 -12.71 14.00 -2.63
C PHE A 57 -11.22 13.91 -2.95
N TYR A 58 -10.86 14.07 -4.23
CA TYR A 58 -9.47 13.98 -4.66
C TYR A 58 -8.61 15.11 -4.09
N SER A 59 -9.11 16.34 -4.05
CA SER A 59 -8.38 17.47 -3.49
C SER A 59 -8.20 17.32 -1.98
N MET A 60 -9.28 17.03 -1.25
CA MET A 60 -9.24 16.96 0.21
C MET A 60 -8.53 15.72 0.75
N ILE A 61 -8.65 14.58 0.06
CA ILE A 61 -8.15 13.31 0.58
C ILE A 61 -6.92 12.85 -0.18
N LEU A 62 -6.85 13.02 -1.50
CA LEU A 62 -5.75 12.45 -2.25
C LEU A 62 -4.57 13.41 -2.30
N LYS A 63 -4.80 14.68 -2.66
CA LYS A 63 -3.72 15.65 -2.84
C LYS A 63 -3.00 15.93 -1.51
N ASP A 64 -3.76 16.27 -0.48
CA ASP A 64 -3.19 16.61 0.82
C ASP A 64 -2.48 15.41 1.50
N ASN A 65 -2.97 14.18 1.28
CA ASN A 65 -2.34 12.98 1.86
C ASN A 65 -1.24 12.37 0.97
N LEU A 66 -1.21 12.62 -0.34
CA LEU A 66 -0.12 12.17 -1.22
C LEU A 66 1.12 13.03 -1.07
N GLU A 67 0.94 14.33 -0.85
CA GLU A 67 2.06 15.28 -0.73
C GLU A 67 2.75 15.23 0.64
N ARG A 68 2.06 14.74 1.68
CA ARG A 68 2.60 14.65 3.04
C ARG A 68 2.93 13.21 3.42
N GLU A 69 4.19 12.93 3.72
CA GLU A 69 4.63 11.64 4.27
C GLU A 69 4.42 11.57 5.79
N ASP A 70 4.40 12.71 6.49
CA ASP A 70 4.23 12.80 7.95
C ASP A 70 2.80 12.47 8.40
N VAL A 71 2.60 11.25 8.90
CA VAL A 71 1.27 10.77 9.32
C VAL A 71 0.83 11.34 10.66
N SER A 72 1.76 11.72 11.54
CA SER A 72 1.45 12.28 12.85
C SER A 72 0.84 13.68 12.78
N CYS A 73 1.36 14.56 11.92
CA CYS A 73 0.80 15.89 11.69
C CYS A 73 -0.62 15.83 11.11
N MET A 74 -0.86 14.86 10.23
CA MET A 74 -2.17 14.62 9.64
C MET A 74 -3.22 14.24 10.68
N GLU A 75 -2.87 13.52 11.76
CA GLU A 75 -3.87 13.12 12.77
C GLU A 75 -4.52 14.33 13.46
N ILE A 76 -3.82 15.46 13.60
CA ILE A 76 -4.33 16.66 14.29
C ILE A 76 -5.12 17.54 13.32
N GLU A 77 -4.53 17.88 12.17
CA GLU A 77 -5.16 18.77 11.19
C GLU A 77 -6.37 18.12 10.51
N ASN A 78 -6.32 16.80 10.29
CA ASN A 78 -7.39 16.10 9.59
C ASN A 78 -8.63 15.85 10.44
N ILE A 79 -8.66 16.07 11.77
CA ILE A 79 -9.90 15.81 12.54
C ILE A 79 -11.04 16.68 12.05
N LYS A 80 -10.76 17.95 11.75
CA LYS A 80 -11.78 18.89 11.28
C LYS A 80 -12.22 18.53 9.85
N ASN A 81 -11.26 18.34 8.95
CA ASN A 81 -11.54 18.02 7.55
C ASN A 81 -12.18 16.64 7.40
N SER A 82 -11.75 15.65 8.18
CA SER A 82 -12.30 14.29 8.19
C SER A 82 -13.77 14.29 8.61
N ASN A 83 -14.15 15.06 9.63
CA ASN A 83 -15.56 15.19 10.01
C ASN A 83 -16.42 15.83 8.92
N GLU A 84 -15.90 16.87 8.25
CA GLU A 84 -16.60 17.53 7.14
C GLU A 84 -16.79 16.58 5.94
N ILE A 85 -15.73 15.87 5.57
CA ILE A 85 -15.75 14.87 4.50
C ILE A 85 -16.70 13.74 4.87
N GLN A 86 -16.59 13.20 6.08
CA GLN A 86 -17.48 12.15 6.57
C GLN A 86 -18.95 12.61 6.50
N GLN A 87 -19.25 13.85 6.89
CA GLN A 87 -20.60 14.40 6.81
C GLN A 87 -21.08 14.57 5.36
N SER A 88 -20.20 15.01 4.46
CA SER A 88 -20.48 15.14 3.02
C SER A 88 -20.81 13.79 2.38
N PHE A 89 -20.08 12.72 2.74
CA PHE A 89 -20.25 11.39 2.14
C PHE A 89 -21.28 10.49 2.83
N ARG A 90 -21.60 10.71 4.12
CA ARG A 90 -22.50 9.83 4.88
C ARG A 90 -23.91 9.74 4.29
N ASN A 91 -24.38 10.85 3.73
CA ASN A 91 -25.71 10.94 3.11
C ASN A 91 -25.64 11.06 1.57
N SER A 92 -24.44 10.92 0.99
CA SER A 92 -24.26 11.02 -0.46
C SER A 92 -24.33 9.63 -1.10
N SER A 93 -25.25 9.50 -2.05
CA SER A 93 -25.35 8.35 -2.96
C SER A 93 -25.34 8.78 -4.44
N GLY A 94 -25.11 10.07 -4.69
CA GLY A 94 -25.24 10.67 -6.02
C GLY A 94 -24.17 10.16 -6.98
N CYS A 95 -22.93 9.98 -6.52
CA CYS A 95 -21.85 9.46 -7.35
C CYS A 95 -22.08 7.99 -7.71
N TYR A 96 -22.53 7.18 -6.75
CA TYR A 96 -22.88 5.78 -6.95
C TYR A 96 -24.00 5.62 -7.97
N TYR A 97 -25.10 6.36 -7.81
CA TYR A 97 -26.22 6.26 -8.74
C TYR A 97 -25.87 6.83 -10.13
N SER A 98 -25.11 7.92 -10.21
CA SER A 98 -24.59 8.44 -11.48
C SER A 98 -23.82 7.37 -12.24
N TYR A 99 -22.87 6.73 -11.55
CA TYR A 99 -22.04 5.68 -12.14
C TYR A 99 -22.87 4.45 -12.54
N LEU A 100 -23.77 3.98 -11.66
CA LEU A 100 -24.65 2.84 -11.92
C LEU A 100 -25.57 3.08 -13.12
N TYR A 101 -26.29 4.21 -13.16
CA TYR A 101 -27.21 4.52 -14.25
C TYR A 101 -26.48 4.77 -15.56
N SER A 102 -25.32 5.45 -15.52
CA SER A 102 -24.46 5.60 -16.71
C SER A 102 -24.07 4.24 -17.28
N THR A 103 -23.61 3.31 -16.44
CA THR A 103 -23.23 1.97 -16.91
C THR A 103 -24.41 1.16 -17.43
N ILE A 104 -25.59 1.23 -16.79
CA ILE A 104 -26.80 0.56 -17.28
C ILE A 104 -27.22 1.11 -18.65
N CYS A 105 -27.24 2.43 -18.81
CA CYS A 105 -27.58 3.07 -20.08
C CYS A 105 -26.54 2.79 -21.16
N GLU A 106 -25.25 2.77 -20.81
CA GLU A 106 -24.17 2.37 -21.72
C GLU A 106 -24.38 0.95 -22.22
N VAL A 107 -24.60 -0.02 -21.33
CA VAL A 107 -24.89 -1.43 -21.69
C VAL A 107 -26.11 -1.52 -22.61
N PHE A 108 -27.19 -0.82 -22.29
CA PHE A 108 -28.40 -0.86 -23.10
C PHE A 108 -28.17 -0.24 -24.50
N ALA A 109 -27.54 0.94 -24.57
CA ALA A 109 -27.24 1.61 -25.82
C ALA A 109 -26.26 0.81 -26.69
N SER A 110 -25.28 0.16 -26.07
CA SER A 110 -24.29 -0.63 -26.78
C SER A 110 -24.86 -1.95 -27.31
N PHE A 111 -25.80 -2.59 -26.59
CA PHE A 111 -26.59 -3.70 -27.14
C PHE A 111 -27.52 -3.27 -28.28
N LEU A 112 -28.16 -2.10 -28.17
CA LEU A 112 -28.98 -1.56 -29.26
C LEU A 112 -28.14 -1.26 -30.51
N LEU A 113 -26.95 -0.69 -30.34
CA LEU A 113 -25.99 -0.49 -31.43
C LEU A 113 -25.54 -1.83 -32.01
N GLU A 114 -25.26 -2.83 -31.18
CA GLU A 114 -24.84 -4.15 -31.65
C GLU A 114 -25.95 -4.82 -32.47
N TYR A 115 -27.18 -4.80 -31.96
CA TYR A 115 -28.36 -5.29 -32.67
C TYR A 115 -28.59 -4.53 -33.99
N PHE A 116 -28.40 -3.21 -33.97
CA PHE A 116 -28.47 -2.38 -35.16
C PHE A 116 -27.45 -2.85 -36.19
N PHE A 117 -26.16 -2.90 -35.87
CA PHE A 117 -25.13 -3.39 -36.80
C PHE A 117 -25.40 -4.82 -37.29
N CYS A 118 -25.81 -5.74 -36.41
CA CYS A 118 -26.18 -7.10 -36.79
C CYS A 118 -27.30 -7.15 -37.84
N SER A 119 -28.27 -6.24 -37.78
CA SER A 119 -29.38 -6.15 -38.74
C SER A 119 -28.91 -5.82 -40.16
N PHE A 120 -27.77 -5.12 -40.31
CA PHE A 120 -27.18 -4.73 -41.61
C PHE A 120 -26.16 -5.76 -42.14
N ARG A 121 -25.91 -6.88 -41.45
CA ARG A 121 -24.89 -7.88 -41.84
C ARG A 121 -25.15 -8.51 -43.22
N LYS A 122 -26.41 -8.62 -43.63
CA LYS A 122 -26.82 -9.28 -44.89
C LYS A 122 -26.88 -8.36 -46.10
N ILE A 123 -26.47 -7.09 -45.98
CA ILE A 123 -26.63 -6.11 -47.05
C ILE A 123 -25.61 -6.32 -48.15
N ASP A 124 -26.09 -6.21 -49.39
CA ASP A 124 -25.28 -6.23 -50.60
C ASP A 124 -24.25 -5.08 -50.56
N GLY A 125 -22.99 -5.42 -50.83
CA GLY A 125 -21.83 -4.53 -50.61
C GLY A 125 -21.00 -4.87 -49.39
N ILE A 126 -21.59 -5.48 -48.36
CA ILE A 126 -20.83 -6.08 -47.25
C ILE A 126 -20.58 -7.55 -47.55
N SER A 127 -21.64 -8.31 -47.88
CA SER A 127 -21.52 -9.75 -48.13
C SER A 127 -20.99 -10.09 -49.54
N GLY A 128 -21.14 -9.19 -50.50
CA GLY A 128 -20.78 -9.41 -51.90
C GLY A 128 -20.42 -8.10 -52.58
N ALA A 129 -19.51 -8.17 -53.56
CA ALA A 129 -19.00 -6.99 -54.26
C ALA A 129 -19.91 -6.53 -55.41
N THR A 130 -20.86 -7.37 -55.85
CA THR A 130 -21.69 -7.14 -57.03
C THR A 130 -23.17 -7.12 -56.68
N PHE A 131 -23.93 -6.22 -57.30
CA PHE A 131 -25.39 -6.20 -57.23
C PHE A 131 -25.99 -5.92 -58.61
N GLU A 132 -27.23 -6.36 -58.82
CA GLU A 132 -27.96 -6.17 -60.08
C GLU A 132 -28.83 -4.90 -60.00
N CYS A 133 -28.83 -4.11 -61.08
CA CYS A 133 -29.55 -2.85 -61.18
C CYS A 133 -30.27 -2.77 -62.53
N LEU A 134 -31.58 -2.52 -62.52
CA LEU A 134 -32.38 -2.34 -63.74
C LEU A 134 -32.54 -0.85 -64.04
N VAL A 135 -31.96 -0.38 -65.16
CA VAL A 135 -32.10 1.00 -65.65
C VAL A 135 -32.87 0.96 -66.96
N HIS A 136 -34.10 1.48 -66.98
CA HIS A 136 -35.00 1.40 -68.15
C HIS A 136 -35.13 -0.03 -68.72
N ASN A 137 -35.33 -1.03 -67.85
CA ASN A 137 -35.42 -2.46 -68.19
C ASN A 137 -34.15 -3.10 -68.76
N LEU A 138 -33.01 -2.41 -68.72
CA LEU A 138 -31.72 -2.99 -69.05
C LEU A 138 -31.00 -3.42 -67.77
N PRO A 139 -30.60 -4.70 -67.63
CA PRO A 139 -29.88 -5.18 -66.45
C PRO A 139 -28.40 -4.73 -66.50
N PHE A 140 -27.95 -4.10 -65.43
CA PHE A 140 -26.56 -3.75 -65.18
C PHE A 140 -26.05 -4.49 -63.95
N ILE A 141 -24.87 -5.10 -64.07
CA ILE A 141 -24.13 -5.64 -62.93
C ILE A 141 -23.20 -4.54 -62.44
N CYS A 142 -23.46 -4.02 -61.25
CA CYS A 142 -22.67 -2.97 -60.63
C CYS A 142 -21.68 -3.57 -59.62
N ILE A 143 -20.46 -3.01 -59.58
CA ILE A 143 -19.42 -3.42 -58.63
C ILE A 143 -19.20 -2.29 -57.63
N ILE A 144 -19.28 -2.59 -56.34
CA ILE A 144 -18.98 -1.63 -55.28
C ILE A 144 -17.47 -1.58 -55.06
N PRO A 145 -16.82 -0.43 -55.30
CA PRO A 145 -15.39 -0.31 -55.08
C PRO A 145 -15.07 -0.53 -53.60
N ASN A 146 -13.93 -1.17 -53.31
CA ASN A 146 -13.43 -1.37 -51.94
C ASN A 146 -14.38 -2.16 -51.02
N CYS A 147 -15.26 -3.02 -51.54
CA CYS A 147 -16.13 -3.91 -50.75
C CYS A 147 -15.37 -4.66 -49.64
N LYS A 148 -14.16 -5.16 -49.91
CA LYS A 148 -13.31 -5.82 -48.92
C LYS A 148 -12.92 -4.92 -47.74
N PHE A 149 -12.70 -3.63 -47.99
CA PHE A 149 -12.38 -2.65 -46.95
C PHE A 149 -13.60 -2.38 -46.07
N PHE A 150 -14.79 -2.19 -46.66
CA PHE A 150 -16.04 -2.02 -45.90
C PHE A 150 -16.35 -3.24 -45.04
N TRP A 151 -16.16 -4.45 -45.60
CA TRP A 151 -16.28 -5.70 -44.86
C TRP A 151 -15.34 -5.74 -43.65
N ALA A 152 -14.05 -5.47 -43.85
CA ALA A 152 -13.07 -5.48 -42.78
C ALA A 152 -13.39 -4.46 -41.67
N MET A 153 -13.76 -3.23 -42.06
CA MET A 153 -14.13 -2.17 -41.12
C MET A 153 -15.40 -2.51 -40.34
N PHE A 154 -16.42 -3.09 -40.99
CA PHE A 154 -17.66 -3.49 -40.35
C PHE A 154 -17.42 -4.58 -39.29
N TYR A 155 -16.69 -5.65 -39.63
CA TYR A 155 -16.40 -6.73 -38.68
C TYR A 155 -15.44 -6.29 -37.57
N SER A 156 -14.50 -5.38 -37.86
CA SER A 156 -13.67 -4.73 -36.84
C SER A 156 -14.53 -3.94 -35.84
N ALA A 157 -15.41 -3.06 -36.33
CA ALA A 157 -16.31 -2.28 -35.50
C ALA A 157 -17.24 -3.16 -34.66
N GLN A 158 -17.81 -4.21 -35.25
CA GLN A 158 -18.62 -5.20 -34.53
C GLN A 158 -17.82 -5.87 -33.41
N SER A 159 -16.58 -6.29 -33.69
CA SER A 159 -15.73 -6.98 -32.71
C SER A 159 -15.36 -6.05 -31.54
N LEU A 160 -15.05 -4.78 -31.82
CA LEU A 160 -14.80 -3.76 -30.80
C LEU A 160 -16.04 -3.49 -29.94
N LEU A 161 -17.23 -3.47 -30.56
CA LEU A 161 -18.48 -3.25 -29.84
C LEU A 161 -18.82 -4.44 -28.92
N VAL A 162 -18.58 -5.68 -29.36
CA VAL A 162 -18.73 -6.87 -28.51
C VAL A 162 -17.77 -6.81 -27.31
N LEU A 163 -16.49 -6.46 -27.54
CA LEU A 163 -15.52 -6.31 -26.46
C LEU A 163 -15.91 -5.20 -25.48
N TYR A 164 -16.44 -4.09 -25.99
CA TYR A 164 -16.99 -3.01 -25.18
C TYR A 164 -18.18 -3.50 -24.34
N ASN A 165 -19.11 -4.28 -24.92
CA ASN A 165 -20.23 -4.89 -24.19
C ASN A 165 -19.78 -5.78 -23.04
N ILE A 166 -18.79 -6.66 -23.29
CA ILE A 166 -18.20 -7.50 -22.23
C ILE A 166 -17.62 -6.62 -21.11
N SER A 167 -16.93 -5.54 -21.47
CA SER A 167 -16.32 -4.61 -20.51
C SER A 167 -17.37 -3.86 -19.67
N CYS A 168 -18.46 -3.39 -20.29
CA CYS A 168 -19.55 -2.72 -19.60
C CYS A 168 -20.34 -3.67 -18.70
N ILE A 169 -20.56 -4.92 -19.13
CA ILE A 169 -21.17 -5.95 -18.29
C ILE A 169 -20.27 -6.26 -17.09
N TYR A 170 -18.96 -6.40 -17.31
CA TYR A 170 -18.00 -6.59 -16.21
C TYR A 170 -18.06 -5.43 -15.21
N ALA A 171 -18.06 -4.18 -15.68
CA ALA A 171 -18.20 -3.00 -14.83
C ALA A 171 -19.53 -3.03 -14.05
N LEU A 172 -20.65 -3.35 -14.71
CA LEU A 172 -21.96 -3.46 -14.07
C LEU A 172 -21.97 -4.55 -12.99
N VAL A 173 -21.44 -5.74 -13.29
CA VAL A 173 -21.31 -6.85 -12.32
C VAL A 173 -20.44 -6.42 -11.14
N TRP A 174 -19.34 -5.71 -11.37
CA TRP A 174 -18.47 -5.22 -10.31
C TRP A 174 -19.20 -4.22 -9.38
N ILE A 175 -20.01 -3.31 -9.92
CA ILE A 175 -20.81 -2.34 -9.15
C ILE A 175 -21.92 -3.04 -8.35
N LEU A 176 -22.63 -4.00 -8.96
CA LEU A 176 -23.76 -4.72 -8.35
C LEU A 176 -23.29 -5.74 -7.29
N TYR A 177 -22.14 -6.37 -7.51
CA TYR A 177 -21.57 -7.37 -6.63
C TYR A 177 -20.26 -6.87 -6.00
N PRO A 178 -20.35 -6.00 -4.98
CA PRO A 178 -19.16 -5.38 -4.41
C PRO A 178 -18.27 -6.38 -3.63
N ARG A 179 -18.69 -7.65 -3.52
CA ARG A 179 -17.86 -8.77 -3.02
C ARG A 179 -16.67 -9.09 -3.92
N VAL A 180 -16.68 -8.65 -5.17
CA VAL A 180 -15.60 -8.87 -6.14
C VAL A 180 -14.37 -8.01 -5.81
N GLY A 181 -14.56 -6.82 -5.21
CA GLY A 181 -13.47 -5.89 -4.94
C GLY A 181 -12.45 -6.41 -3.92
N ARG A 182 -11.16 -6.17 -4.17
CA ARG A 182 -10.04 -6.59 -3.31
C ARG A 182 -10.18 -6.08 -1.87
N LEU A 183 -10.46 -4.78 -1.71
CA LEU A 183 -10.65 -4.15 -0.40
C LEU A 183 -11.81 -4.76 0.36
N GLN A 184 -12.98 -4.89 -0.28
CA GLN A 184 -14.14 -5.50 0.38
C GLN A 184 -13.88 -6.96 0.76
N LYS A 185 -13.18 -7.73 -0.07
CA LYS A 185 -12.82 -9.13 0.22
C LYS A 185 -11.94 -9.24 1.47
N ILE A 186 -10.98 -8.33 1.63
CA ILE A 186 -10.10 -8.27 2.80
C ILE A 186 -10.88 -7.86 4.04
N LEU A 187 -11.62 -6.75 4.00
CA LEU A 187 -12.35 -6.23 5.15
C LEU A 187 -13.50 -7.17 5.59
N SER A 188 -14.26 -7.71 4.63
CA SER A 188 -15.35 -8.67 4.94
C SER A 188 -14.84 -9.98 5.54
N GLY A 189 -13.60 -10.38 5.23
CA GLY A 189 -12.97 -11.53 5.88
C GLY A 189 -12.72 -11.28 7.37
N CYS A 190 -12.32 -10.07 7.77
CA CYS A 190 -12.15 -9.70 9.19
C CYS A 190 -13.46 -9.80 9.95
N ARG A 191 -14.53 -9.21 9.38
CA ARG A 191 -15.87 -9.22 10.00
C ARG A 191 -16.41 -10.65 10.16
N ARG A 192 -16.13 -11.54 9.20
CA ARG A 192 -16.52 -12.97 9.31
C ARG A 192 -15.77 -13.70 10.43
N LEU A 193 -14.49 -13.37 10.65
CA LEU A 193 -13.72 -13.95 11.74
C LEU A 193 -14.25 -13.49 13.10
N GLU A 194 -14.57 -12.20 13.23
CA GLU A 194 -15.19 -11.65 14.44
C GLU A 194 -16.49 -12.40 14.80
N ASN A 195 -17.41 -12.54 13.82
CA ASN A 195 -18.67 -13.26 14.06
C ASN A 195 -18.45 -14.72 14.48
N LYS A 196 -17.44 -15.42 13.92
CA LYS A 196 -17.12 -16.80 14.32
C LYS A 196 -16.61 -16.88 15.76
N VAL A 197 -15.77 -15.93 16.17
CA VAL A 197 -15.25 -15.86 17.55
C VAL A 197 -16.38 -15.60 18.54
N ILE A 198 -17.30 -14.70 18.21
CA ILE A 198 -18.44 -14.39 19.08
C ILE A 198 -19.36 -15.61 19.22
N ILE A 199 -19.71 -16.27 18.12
CA ILE A 199 -20.60 -17.45 18.14
C ILE A 199 -19.96 -18.61 18.89
N ASN A 200 -18.68 -18.91 18.64
CA ASN A 200 -17.99 -20.01 19.32
C ASN A 200 -17.63 -19.66 20.77
N GLY A 201 -17.41 -18.39 21.08
CA GLY A 201 -17.07 -17.89 22.41
C GLY A 201 -18.26 -17.84 23.36
N LEU A 202 -19.46 -17.50 22.87
CA LEU A 202 -20.68 -17.55 23.70
C LEU A 202 -21.12 -18.99 24.03
N GLY A 203 -20.73 -19.98 23.23
CA GLY A 203 -21.07 -21.39 23.46
C GLY A 203 -20.09 -22.17 24.34
N SER A 204 -18.90 -21.64 24.65
CA SER A 204 -17.80 -22.45 25.21
C SER A 204 -16.95 -21.76 26.27
N TYR A 205 -17.41 -20.66 26.88
CA TYR A 205 -16.73 -20.07 28.04
C TYR A 205 -17.31 -20.48 29.40
N SER A 206 -18.48 -21.15 29.43
CA SER A 206 -19.06 -21.67 30.68
C SER A 206 -18.51 -23.04 31.09
N ASP A 207 -18.26 -23.97 30.15
CA ASP A 207 -18.08 -25.39 30.54
C ASP A 207 -16.78 -26.09 30.09
N THR A 208 -15.91 -25.45 29.29
CA THR A 208 -14.66 -26.09 28.83
C THR A 208 -13.40 -25.75 29.64
N PHE A 209 -13.53 -25.00 30.73
CA PHE A 209 -12.42 -24.83 31.70
C PHE A 209 -12.48 -25.78 32.91
N LYS A 210 -13.43 -26.73 32.90
CA LYS A 210 -13.44 -27.85 33.83
C LYS A 210 -13.28 -29.15 33.04
N LEU A 211 -12.22 -29.89 33.38
CA LEU A 211 -12.01 -31.31 33.07
C LEU A 211 -11.49 -31.65 31.67
N LEU A 212 -10.26 -31.23 31.38
CA LEU A 212 -9.31 -32.19 30.81
C LEU A 212 -8.89 -33.11 31.96
N PRO A 213 -9.16 -34.42 31.90
CA PRO A 213 -8.79 -35.34 32.97
C PRO A 213 -7.26 -35.40 33.02
N THR A 214 -6.72 -35.08 34.19
CA THR A 214 -5.37 -35.40 34.63
C THR A 214 -5.13 -36.90 34.46
N ARG A 215 -4.67 -37.29 33.27
CA ARG A 215 -4.09 -38.62 33.06
C ARG A 215 -2.64 -38.53 33.52
N ASN A 216 -2.42 -39.06 34.72
CA ASN A 216 -1.11 -39.23 35.34
C ASN A 216 -0.13 -39.87 34.35
N LEU A 217 0.77 -39.08 33.80
CA LEU A 217 1.95 -39.58 33.09
C LEU A 217 3.18 -38.86 33.65
N SER A 218 3.67 -39.43 34.74
CA SER A 218 4.98 -39.15 35.32
C SER A 218 6.07 -39.71 34.41
N THR A 219 6.66 -38.87 33.56
CA THR A 219 8.09 -38.97 33.16
C THR A 219 8.50 -37.74 32.34
N THR A 220 9.14 -36.80 33.03
CA THR A 220 10.25 -35.94 32.57
C THR A 220 10.40 -35.73 31.06
N ALA A 221 9.65 -34.76 30.54
CA ALA A 221 10.06 -33.96 29.39
C ALA A 221 9.69 -32.51 29.69
N HIS A 222 10.69 -31.65 29.88
CA HIS A 222 10.53 -30.20 29.98
C HIS A 222 10.03 -29.64 28.63
N SER A 223 8.75 -29.82 28.33
CA SER A 223 8.08 -29.02 27.30
C SER A 223 7.80 -27.67 27.92
N THR A 224 8.67 -26.69 27.66
CA THR A 224 8.37 -25.27 27.81
C THR A 224 7.21 -24.95 26.87
N ASN A 225 5.99 -25.16 27.37
CA ASN A 225 4.77 -24.62 26.79
C ASN A 225 4.85 -23.11 26.92
N LEU A 226 5.59 -22.48 26.01
CA LEU A 226 5.51 -21.07 25.73
C LEU A 226 4.08 -20.84 25.24
N SER A 227 3.21 -20.52 26.19
CA SER A 227 1.80 -20.27 25.99
C SER A 227 1.67 -19.24 24.88
N PHE A 228 1.33 -19.72 23.68
CA PHE A 228 0.90 -18.92 22.55
C PHE A 228 -0.20 -18.00 23.08
N LEU A 229 0.15 -16.74 23.35
CA LEU A 229 -0.81 -15.74 23.77
C LEU A 229 -1.94 -15.78 22.72
N PRO A 230 -3.20 -15.89 23.16
CA PRO A 230 -4.32 -16.03 22.25
C PRO A 230 -4.29 -14.85 21.29
N ARG A 231 -3.99 -15.13 20.02
CA ARG A 231 -3.89 -14.10 18.98
C ARG A 231 -5.21 -13.35 18.95
N LYS A 232 -5.17 -12.11 19.41
CA LYS A 232 -6.34 -11.24 19.50
C LYS A 232 -6.76 -10.92 18.07
N ILE A 233 -7.89 -11.48 17.63
CA ILE A 233 -8.43 -11.21 16.30
C ILE A 233 -8.85 -9.74 16.25
N PRO A 234 -8.40 -8.97 15.23
CA PRO A 234 -8.78 -7.57 15.11
C PRO A 234 -10.28 -7.46 14.81
N VAL A 235 -11.01 -6.78 15.70
CA VAL A 235 -12.41 -6.37 15.49
C VAL A 235 -12.41 -5.14 14.60
N ILE A 236 -13.24 -5.08 13.56
CA ILE A 236 -13.22 -3.95 12.62
C ILE A 236 -14.59 -3.29 12.58
N ARG A 237 -14.66 -2.07 13.11
CA ARG A 237 -15.86 -1.24 13.17
C ARG A 237 -15.79 -0.10 12.15
N LEU A 238 -15.67 -0.46 10.88
CA LEU A 238 -15.70 0.52 9.79
C LEU A 238 -17.15 0.94 9.49
N ASP A 239 -17.76 1.65 10.44
CA ASP A 239 -19.16 2.03 10.38
C ASP A 239 -19.47 2.81 9.09
N MET A 240 -18.60 3.73 8.69
CA MET A 240 -18.78 4.51 7.45
C MET A 240 -18.64 3.67 6.18
N TYR A 241 -17.70 2.72 6.12
CA TYR A 241 -17.53 1.86 4.94
C TYR A 241 -18.66 0.83 4.79
N TYR A 242 -19.22 0.38 5.91
CA TYR A 242 -20.32 -0.58 5.94
C TYR A 242 -21.71 0.06 6.00
N ASP A 243 -21.82 1.38 6.19
CA ASP A 243 -23.10 2.08 6.18
C ASP A 243 -23.74 1.95 4.79
N SER A 244 -24.96 1.41 4.78
CA SER A 244 -25.79 1.31 3.58
C SER A 244 -26.11 2.67 2.95
N LYS A 245 -26.00 3.76 3.73
CA LYS A 245 -26.25 5.14 3.28
C LYS A 245 -25.03 5.76 2.59
N ALA A 246 -23.81 5.40 3.01
CA ALA A 246 -22.56 5.95 2.49
C ALA A 246 -22.05 5.19 1.24
N LYS A 247 -22.93 4.99 0.24
CA LYS A 247 -22.61 4.22 -0.98
C LYS A 247 -21.49 4.85 -1.79
N ASP A 248 -21.43 6.19 -1.84
CA ASP A 248 -20.41 6.93 -2.59
C ASP A 248 -19.01 6.67 -2.02
N PHE A 249 -18.87 6.78 -0.69
CA PHE A 249 -17.60 6.50 -0.02
C PHE A 249 -17.14 5.08 -0.31
N LYS A 250 -18.03 4.10 -0.14
CA LYS A 250 -17.71 2.70 -0.40
C LYS A 250 -17.26 2.44 -1.85
N LEU A 251 -17.97 3.01 -2.84
CA LEU A 251 -17.63 2.89 -4.25
C LEU A 251 -16.23 3.48 -4.52
N LEU A 252 -15.97 4.67 -3.99
CA LEU A 252 -14.75 5.40 -4.25
C LEU A 252 -13.52 4.73 -3.62
N MET A 253 -13.67 4.21 -2.40
CA MET A 253 -12.64 3.41 -1.75
C MET A 253 -12.33 2.12 -2.51
N ASN A 254 -13.35 1.46 -3.06
CA ASN A 254 -13.15 0.28 -3.90
C ASN A 254 -12.48 0.62 -5.23
N LEU A 255 -12.87 1.71 -5.89
CA LEU A 255 -12.23 2.18 -7.12
C LEU A 255 -10.76 2.53 -6.90
N LEU A 256 -10.46 3.18 -5.76
CA LEU A 256 -9.08 3.49 -5.38
C LEU A 256 -8.27 2.22 -5.14
N ALA A 257 -8.84 1.23 -4.45
CA ALA A 257 -8.18 -0.03 -4.15
C ALA A 257 -7.86 -0.89 -5.39
N GLU A 258 -8.69 -0.83 -6.43
CA GLU A 258 -8.47 -1.56 -7.69
C GLU A 258 -7.44 -0.88 -8.61
N ASN A 259 -7.06 0.38 -8.33
CA ASN A 259 -6.08 1.08 -9.15
C ASN A 259 -4.65 0.57 -8.87
N ASN A 260 -4.21 -0.40 -9.66
CA ASN A 260 -2.94 -1.12 -9.47
C ASN A 260 -1.68 -0.26 -9.70
N CYS A 261 -1.76 0.85 -10.43
CA CYS A 261 -0.56 1.55 -10.90
C CYS A 261 0.22 2.33 -9.82
N ARG A 262 -0.34 2.59 -8.62
CA ARG A 262 0.28 3.49 -7.62
C ARG A 262 0.09 3.09 -6.15
N GLY A 263 -0.12 1.80 -5.86
CA GLY A 263 -0.43 1.36 -4.50
C GLY A 263 -1.79 1.89 -4.03
N GLY A 264 -2.78 1.95 -4.94
CA GLY A 264 -4.13 2.44 -4.63
C GLY A 264 -4.79 1.64 -3.49
N PHE A 265 -4.42 0.37 -3.35
CA PHE A 265 -4.81 -0.45 -2.20
C PHE A 265 -4.28 0.11 -0.87
N ALA A 266 -2.97 0.40 -0.77
CA ALA A 266 -2.39 0.99 0.43
C ALA A 266 -2.99 2.37 0.74
N GLN A 267 -3.21 3.21 -0.28
CA GLN A 267 -3.87 4.50 -0.11
C GLN A 267 -5.29 4.34 0.44
N SER A 268 -6.04 3.36 -0.06
CA SER A 268 -7.38 3.07 0.46
C SER A 268 -7.35 2.68 1.94
N LEU A 269 -6.36 1.89 2.37
CA LEU A 269 -6.20 1.52 3.78
C LEU A 269 -5.78 2.69 4.65
N ARG A 270 -4.86 3.54 4.17
CA ARG A 270 -4.43 4.78 4.85
C ARG A 270 -5.61 5.71 5.09
N ILE A 271 -6.44 5.93 4.06
CA ILE A 271 -7.64 6.76 4.17
C ILE A 271 -8.62 6.16 5.18
N LEU A 272 -8.85 4.85 5.16
CA LEU A 272 -9.70 4.20 6.17
C LEU A 272 -9.14 4.36 7.59
N ALA A 273 -7.82 4.28 7.77
CA ALA A 273 -7.16 4.48 9.06
C ALA A 273 -7.30 5.93 9.57
N MET A 274 -7.42 6.91 8.67
CA MET A 274 -7.70 8.29 9.06
C MET A 274 -9.14 8.50 9.54
N PHE A 275 -10.12 7.83 8.93
CA PHE A 275 -11.53 7.99 9.29
C PHE A 275 -11.96 7.17 10.51
N ASP A 276 -11.25 6.11 10.85
CA ASP A 276 -11.60 5.22 11.96
C ASP A 276 -10.39 4.99 12.87
N LYS A 277 -10.40 5.64 14.04
CA LYS A 277 -9.38 5.47 15.09
C LYS A 277 -9.26 4.04 15.58
N HIS A 278 -10.34 3.26 15.57
CA HIS A 278 -10.28 1.85 15.92
C HIS A 278 -9.47 1.09 14.86
N PHE A 279 -9.78 1.31 13.58
CA PHE A 279 -9.03 0.72 12.48
C PHE A 279 -7.56 1.15 12.50
N GLN A 280 -7.27 2.44 12.73
CA GLN A 280 -5.91 2.98 12.90
C GLN A 280 -5.11 2.21 13.97
N ARG A 281 -5.72 1.94 15.14
CA ARG A 281 -5.05 1.19 16.22
C ARG A 281 -4.67 -0.24 15.83
N LEU A 282 -5.36 -0.86 14.88
CA LEU A 282 -5.02 -2.19 14.41
C LEU A 282 -3.73 -2.23 13.57
N TRP A 283 -3.35 -1.07 13.01
CA TRP A 283 -2.14 -0.88 12.22
C TRP A 283 -0.94 -0.38 13.03
N LYS A 284 -1.16 0.14 14.24
CA LYS A 284 -0.07 0.56 15.12
C LYS A 284 0.76 -0.65 15.58
N ALA A 285 2.08 -0.49 15.59
CA ALA A 285 3.01 -1.47 16.15
C ALA A 285 2.65 -1.74 17.62
N GLN A 286 2.78 -3.00 18.04
CA GLN A 286 2.41 -3.42 19.39
C GLN A 286 3.59 -3.42 20.35
N ASP A 287 3.29 -3.26 21.64
CA ASP A 287 4.23 -3.41 22.76
C ASP A 287 5.53 -2.58 22.62
N THR A 288 5.46 -1.41 22.00
CA THR A 288 6.63 -0.57 21.76
C THR A 288 7.35 -0.23 23.06
N LYS A 289 8.63 -0.63 23.17
CA LYS A 289 9.47 -0.40 24.34
C LYS A 289 10.77 0.28 23.94
N ILE A 290 11.12 1.31 24.68
CA ILE A 290 12.34 2.09 24.43
C ILE A 290 13.28 1.91 25.61
N VAL A 291 14.54 1.61 25.31
CA VAL A 291 15.61 1.43 26.28
C VAL A 291 16.75 2.37 25.94
N ILE A 292 17.17 3.17 26.92
CA ILE A 292 18.36 4.01 26.79
C ILE A 292 19.52 3.25 27.43
N GLN A 293 20.56 2.97 26.66
CA GLN A 293 21.77 2.32 27.15
C GLN A 293 22.95 3.29 27.10
N PRO A 294 23.65 3.54 28.22
CA PRO A 294 24.91 4.27 28.18
C PRO A 294 25.96 3.41 27.47
N TYR A 295 26.58 3.94 26.41
CA TYR A 295 27.66 3.27 25.72
C TYR A 295 28.96 3.59 26.43
N PHE A 296 29.54 2.61 27.12
CA PHE A 296 30.92 2.70 27.55
C PHE A 296 31.77 2.20 26.40
N THR A 297 32.36 3.12 25.63
CA THR A 297 33.53 2.79 24.81
C THR A 297 34.63 2.37 25.77
N ALA A 298 34.70 1.09 26.08
CA ALA A 298 35.89 0.49 26.68
C ALA A 298 36.96 0.42 25.59
N PHE A 299 37.37 1.57 25.04
CA PHE A 299 38.69 1.75 24.44
C PHE A 299 39.68 1.99 25.59
N GLY A 300 39.72 1.05 26.53
CA GLY A 300 40.99 0.75 27.15
C GLY A 300 41.78 0.05 26.04
N GLU A 301 42.90 0.63 25.63
CA GLU A 301 43.97 -0.11 24.99
C GLU A 301 44.15 -1.41 25.79
N PHE A 302 43.54 -2.50 25.30
CA PHE A 302 44.09 -3.80 25.56
C PHE A 302 45.40 -3.74 24.77
N ASN A 303 46.46 -3.28 25.43
CA ASN A 303 47.80 -3.76 25.17
C ASN A 303 47.73 -5.27 25.34
N VAL A 304 47.25 -5.95 24.30
CA VAL A 304 47.72 -7.28 23.99
C VAL A 304 49.19 -7.04 23.71
N ASP A 305 50.03 -7.33 24.70
CA ASP A 305 51.45 -7.54 24.49
C ASP A 305 51.58 -8.59 23.38
N LEU A 306 51.61 -8.11 22.13
CA LEU A 306 52.07 -8.90 21.01
C LEU A 306 53.55 -9.10 21.28
N ASN A 307 53.87 -10.28 21.80
CA ASN A 307 55.22 -10.77 21.93
C ASN A 307 56.03 -10.38 20.68
N HIS A 308 57.07 -9.60 20.94
CA HIS A 308 58.18 -9.37 20.05
C HIS A 308 58.69 -10.71 19.49
N HIS A 309 58.37 -11.00 18.23
CA HIS A 309 59.36 -11.53 17.32
C HIS A 309 58.97 -11.26 15.87
N ASN A 310 59.89 -10.58 15.18
CA ASN A 310 59.97 -10.40 13.74
C ASN A 310 59.00 -9.40 13.12
N LEU A 311 59.38 -8.12 13.16
CA LEU A 311 59.33 -7.31 11.94
C LEU A 311 60.50 -6.31 11.95
N LYS A 312 61.65 -6.84 11.55
CA LYS A 312 62.79 -6.08 11.05
C LYS A 312 62.49 -5.83 9.57
N GLU A 313 62.83 -4.63 9.09
CA GLU A 313 62.71 -4.16 7.70
C GLU A 313 61.34 -3.58 7.29
N CYS A 314 61.20 -2.27 7.50
CA CYS A 314 60.82 -1.32 6.44
C CYS A 314 60.96 0.11 6.98
N LEU A 315 62.20 0.58 7.07
CA LEU A 315 62.54 2.00 7.19
C LEU A 315 63.78 2.25 6.34
N LEU A 316 63.58 2.70 5.11
CA LEU A 316 64.54 3.48 4.34
C LEU A 316 63.75 4.38 3.38
N SER A 317 64.22 5.64 3.30
CA SER A 317 63.68 6.81 2.57
C SER A 317 62.47 7.48 3.26
N GLU A 318 62.47 8.78 3.60
CA GLU A 318 63.26 9.92 3.15
C GLU A 318 63.53 10.91 4.30
N GLN A 319 64.76 11.42 4.35
CA GLN A 319 65.09 12.71 4.94
C GLN A 319 64.98 13.77 3.85
N HIS A 320 64.34 14.92 4.12
CA HIS A 320 65.05 16.21 4.19
C HIS A 320 64.11 17.40 4.51
N ASN A 321 64.57 18.19 5.51
CA ASN A 321 64.53 19.66 5.64
C ASN A 321 63.14 20.35 5.77
N SER A 322 62.93 21.35 6.62
CA SER A 322 63.85 22.38 7.14
C SER A 322 63.41 22.88 8.51
N GLU A 323 64.40 23.47 9.18
CA GLU A 323 64.37 24.24 10.42
C GLU A 323 63.36 25.39 10.42
N GLU A 324 62.75 25.65 11.59
CA GLU A 324 62.89 26.97 12.23
C GLU A 324 62.60 26.89 13.74
N LYS A 325 63.55 27.42 14.51
CA LYS A 325 63.51 27.64 15.95
C LYS A 325 62.67 28.88 16.24
N GLU A 326 61.80 28.81 17.24
CA GLU A 326 61.61 29.96 18.13
C GLU A 326 61.09 29.56 19.52
N SER A 327 61.48 30.41 20.46
CA SER A 327 61.73 30.17 21.86
C SER A 327 60.56 30.49 22.78
N SER A 328 60.29 29.53 23.67
CA SER A 328 59.96 29.67 25.10
C SER A 328 59.00 30.77 25.58
N SER A 329 57.83 30.34 26.06
CA SER A 329 57.32 30.77 27.37
C SER A 329 56.46 29.66 28.00
N PRO A 330 56.61 29.35 29.32
CA PRO A 330 55.92 28.23 29.95
C PRO A 330 54.53 28.67 30.43
N SER A 331 53.53 28.59 29.55
CA SER A 331 52.13 28.63 29.99
C SER A 331 51.79 27.29 30.64
N SER A 332 51.21 27.34 31.84
CA SER A 332 50.74 26.17 32.59
C SER A 332 49.78 25.36 31.72
N PHE A 333 50.28 24.25 31.17
CA PHE A 333 49.56 23.26 30.39
C PHE A 333 48.62 22.52 31.34
N GLU A 334 47.50 23.16 31.67
CA GLU A 334 46.39 22.53 32.34
C GLU A 334 45.93 21.39 31.44
N ARG A 335 46.34 20.16 31.76
CA ARG A 335 45.86 18.95 31.10
C ARG A 335 44.36 18.87 31.38
N LYS A 336 43.57 19.55 30.55
CA LYS A 336 42.16 19.25 30.37
C LYS A 336 42.12 17.82 29.89
N HIS A 337 41.95 16.89 30.83
CA HIS A 337 41.63 15.52 30.51
C HIS A 337 40.46 15.60 29.51
N PRO A 338 40.62 15.07 28.28
CA PRO A 338 39.52 15.02 27.34
C PRO A 338 38.41 14.27 28.05
N CYS A 339 37.36 14.99 28.41
CA CYS A 339 36.16 14.38 28.93
C CYS A 339 35.60 13.59 27.75
N GLU A 340 35.89 12.29 27.70
CA GLU A 340 35.38 11.39 26.69
C GLU A 340 33.86 11.58 26.65
N LYS A 341 33.37 12.00 25.48
CA LYS A 341 31.94 12.19 25.27
C LYS A 341 31.29 10.82 25.36
N LEU A 342 30.68 10.52 26.50
CA LEU A 342 29.84 9.34 26.67
C LEU A 342 28.67 9.44 25.67
N THR A 343 28.78 8.68 24.58
CA THR A 343 27.69 8.48 23.66
C THR A 343 26.67 7.56 24.34
N SER A 344 25.40 7.84 24.15
CA SER A 344 24.36 6.88 24.56
C SER A 344 23.68 6.36 23.31
N THR A 345 23.07 5.21 23.48
CA THR A 345 22.33 4.51 22.45
C THR A 345 20.88 4.38 22.90
N ILE A 346 19.94 4.62 21.99
CA ILE A 346 18.54 4.23 22.18
C ILE A 346 18.30 2.94 21.40
N ILE A 347 17.72 1.95 22.06
CA ILE A 347 17.24 0.72 21.42
C ILE A 347 15.72 0.70 21.56
N VAL A 348 15.05 0.54 20.44
CA VAL A 348 13.59 0.51 20.32
C VAL A 348 13.20 -0.91 19.96
N PHE A 349 12.23 -1.47 20.67
CA PHE A 349 11.71 -2.81 20.47
C PHE A 349 10.21 -2.73 20.19
N TRP A 350 9.69 -3.54 19.26
CA TRP A 350 8.25 -3.61 18.99
C TRP A 350 7.83 -4.96 18.40
N ASN A 351 6.52 -5.18 18.43
CA ASN A 351 5.84 -6.33 17.84
C ASN A 351 4.97 -5.91 16.65
N ASP A 352 4.58 -6.92 15.86
CA ASP A 352 3.71 -6.79 14.70
C ASP A 352 2.41 -6.04 15.06
N ALA A 353 1.91 -5.26 14.11
CA ALA A 353 0.57 -4.71 14.16
C ALA A 353 -0.47 -5.85 14.09
N LEU A 354 -1.60 -5.72 14.79
CA LEU A 354 -2.65 -6.75 14.81
C LEU A 354 -3.19 -7.08 13.42
N PHE A 355 -3.25 -6.08 12.54
CA PHE A 355 -3.78 -6.26 11.19
C PHE A 355 -2.76 -6.86 10.20
N ALA A 356 -1.46 -6.72 10.49
CA ALA A 356 -0.37 -7.18 9.63
C ALA A 356 -0.48 -8.67 9.31
N GLU A 357 -0.67 -9.48 10.35
CA GLU A 357 -0.72 -10.94 10.21
C GLU A 357 -1.95 -11.41 9.43
N TYR A 358 -3.08 -10.74 9.67
CA TYR A 358 -4.31 -11.02 8.93
C TYR A 358 -4.14 -10.69 7.44
N MET A 359 -3.57 -9.53 7.15
CA MET A 359 -3.38 -9.08 5.77
C MET A 359 -2.45 -10.01 5.00
N TYR A 360 -1.31 -10.37 5.58
CA TYR A 360 -0.35 -11.28 4.96
C TYR A 360 -0.97 -12.64 4.61
N LYS A 361 -1.75 -13.22 5.53
CA LYS A 361 -2.46 -14.49 5.30
C LYS A 361 -3.53 -14.39 4.23
N LYS A 362 -4.21 -13.25 4.12
CA LYS A 362 -5.40 -13.11 3.28
C LYS A 362 -5.10 -12.70 1.84
N ASP A 363 -4.10 -11.87 1.66
CA ASP A 363 -3.76 -11.28 0.37
C ASP A 363 -2.73 -12.11 -0.42
N ASN A 364 -2.37 -13.29 0.08
CA ASN A 364 -1.40 -14.22 -0.51
C ASN A 364 -0.09 -13.48 -0.88
N SER A 365 0.47 -12.72 0.07
CA SER A 365 1.74 -12.00 -0.05
C SER A 365 1.87 -11.04 -1.26
N LYS A 366 0.77 -10.57 -1.84
CA LYS A 366 0.84 -9.61 -2.96
C LYS A 366 1.26 -8.22 -2.53
N SER A 367 0.78 -7.78 -1.37
CA SER A 367 1.21 -6.52 -0.78
C SER A 367 2.40 -6.72 0.14
N ILE A 368 3.36 -5.81 -0.01
CA ILE A 368 4.56 -5.72 0.80
C ILE A 368 4.20 -4.93 2.06
N LEU A 369 4.45 -5.50 3.24
CA LEU A 369 4.30 -4.79 4.50
C LEU A 369 5.68 -4.49 5.07
N GLU A 370 5.88 -3.28 5.57
CA GLU A 370 7.15 -2.77 6.06
C GLU A 370 6.95 -2.00 7.37
N TYR A 371 7.94 -2.05 8.26
CA TYR A 371 8.05 -1.19 9.42
C TYR A 371 9.25 -0.27 9.27
N THR A 372 9.05 1.03 9.40
CA THR A 372 10.12 2.02 9.34
C THR A 372 10.24 2.70 10.69
N ALA A 373 11.41 2.60 11.31
CA ALA A 373 11.73 3.27 12.57
C ALA A 373 12.64 4.47 12.29
N GLU A 374 12.19 5.64 12.70
CA GLU A 374 12.89 6.92 12.48
C GLU A 374 13.11 7.63 13.82
N ILE A 375 14.18 8.42 13.91
CA ILE A 375 14.49 9.24 15.08
C ILE A 375 14.72 10.71 14.68
N SER A 376 14.08 11.62 15.40
CA SER A 376 14.22 13.07 15.24
C SER A 376 14.57 13.73 16.58
N PRO A 377 15.56 14.64 16.67
CA PRO A 377 16.45 15.09 15.59
C PRO A 377 17.36 13.98 15.07
N ASN A 378 17.83 14.12 13.83
CA ASN A 378 18.59 13.08 13.12
C ASN A 378 19.87 12.69 13.87
N THR A 379 20.06 11.38 14.01
CA THR A 379 21.30 10.75 14.51
C THR A 379 22.16 10.21 13.36
N GLU A 380 23.22 9.47 13.66
CA GLU A 380 24.13 8.87 12.66
C GLU A 380 23.42 7.96 11.65
N ALA A 381 22.49 7.12 12.11
CA ALA A 381 21.64 6.28 11.27
C ALA A 381 20.16 6.58 11.59
N PRO A 382 19.56 7.62 10.99
CA PRO A 382 18.29 8.19 11.43
C PRO A 382 17.07 7.33 11.06
N VAL A 383 17.20 6.43 10.08
CA VAL A 383 16.09 5.64 9.53
C VAL A 383 16.51 4.18 9.42
N LYS A 384 15.63 3.26 9.82
CA LYS A 384 15.79 1.81 9.68
C LYS A 384 14.48 1.17 9.22
N SER A 385 14.49 0.47 8.10
CA SER A 385 13.32 -0.26 7.57
C SER A 385 13.44 -1.77 7.77
N PHE A 386 12.30 -2.40 8.04
CA PHE A 386 12.17 -3.84 8.32
C PHE A 386 11.02 -4.41 7.50
N LEU A 387 11.34 -5.34 6.59
CA LEU A 387 10.34 -6.02 5.79
C LEU A 387 9.57 -7.03 6.64
N TYR A 388 8.24 -6.99 6.60
CA TYR A 388 7.38 -7.96 7.28
C TYR A 388 7.44 -9.30 6.57
N TYR A 389 7.85 -10.35 7.30
CA TYR A 389 8.18 -11.65 6.71
C TYR A 389 9.07 -11.45 5.48
N SER A 390 10.27 -10.91 5.67
CA SER A 390 11.36 -11.25 4.74
C SER A 390 11.24 -12.73 4.47
N ILE A 391 11.18 -13.11 3.17
CA ILE A 391 11.24 -14.51 2.73
C ILE A 391 12.22 -15.17 3.68
N PRO A 392 11.84 -16.21 4.45
CA PRO A 392 12.72 -16.75 5.45
C PRO A 392 13.98 -17.14 4.70
N ASP A 393 15.02 -16.32 4.83
CA ASP A 393 16.31 -16.69 4.35
C ASP A 393 16.59 -17.99 5.10
N LEU A 394 17.08 -19.00 4.39
CA LEU A 394 17.36 -20.32 4.97
C LEU A 394 18.25 -20.23 6.23
N SER A 395 18.84 -19.07 6.52
CA SER A 395 19.51 -18.70 7.77
C SER A 395 18.58 -18.64 9.00
N ASP A 396 17.34 -18.18 8.89
CA ASP A 396 16.44 -17.95 10.04
C ASP A 396 15.95 -19.26 10.68
N GLN A 397 15.73 -20.31 9.88
CA GLN A 397 15.43 -21.64 10.44
C GLN A 397 16.63 -22.20 11.23
N LYS A 398 17.86 -21.90 10.78
CA LYS A 398 19.08 -22.29 11.48
C LYS A 398 19.23 -21.54 12.80
N MET A 399 18.88 -20.24 12.80
CA MET A 399 18.92 -19.39 13.99
C MET A 399 17.83 -19.75 15.01
N GLU A 400 16.65 -20.22 14.58
CA GLU A 400 15.59 -20.71 15.48
C GLU A 400 15.96 -22.08 16.12
N ILE A 401 16.69 -22.93 15.38
CA ILE A 401 17.25 -24.19 15.90
C ILE A 401 18.41 -23.93 16.89
N GLU A 402 19.28 -22.95 16.62
CA GLU A 402 20.35 -22.56 17.54
C GLU A 402 19.81 -21.85 18.79
N ARG A 403 18.79 -20.99 18.67
CA ARG A 403 18.09 -20.40 19.83
C ARG A 403 17.53 -21.43 20.81
N LYS A 404 17.07 -22.59 20.32
CA LYS A 404 16.59 -23.68 21.18
C LYS A 404 17.72 -24.37 21.96
N LYS A 405 18.95 -24.35 21.45
CA LYS A 405 20.12 -24.93 22.14
C LYS A 405 20.66 -24.01 23.24
N ASP A 406 20.66 -22.70 23.03
CA ASP A 406 21.16 -21.74 24.02
C ASP A 406 20.22 -21.54 25.22
N LEU A 407 18.94 -21.90 25.08
CA LEU A 407 17.95 -21.88 26.16
C LEU A 407 18.26 -22.88 27.30
N ILE A 408 19.14 -23.86 27.07
CA ILE A 408 19.45 -24.91 28.05
C ILE A 408 20.66 -24.55 28.94
N ASN A 409 21.48 -23.55 28.57
CA ASN A 409 22.79 -23.32 29.20
C ASN A 409 22.98 -21.98 29.96
N ALA A 410 21.96 -21.14 30.11
CA ALA A 410 22.14 -19.81 30.71
C ALA A 410 21.92 -19.81 32.24
N ASN A 411 23.01 -19.86 33.02
CA ASN A 411 22.97 -19.75 34.49
C ASN A 411 23.91 -18.69 35.10
N ASN A 412 24.47 -17.74 34.33
CA ASN A 412 25.31 -16.67 34.88
C ASN A 412 24.95 -15.30 34.28
N PHE A 413 24.29 -14.45 35.09
CA PHE A 413 23.68 -13.20 34.64
C PHE A 413 24.67 -12.04 34.55
N SER A 414 24.86 -11.49 33.34
CA SER A 414 25.66 -10.28 33.09
C SER A 414 24.86 -9.24 32.28
N LYS A 415 25.33 -7.99 32.22
CA LYS A 415 24.62 -6.81 31.67
C LYS A 415 24.14 -6.96 30.21
N GLY A 416 24.68 -7.92 29.44
CA GLY A 416 24.18 -8.29 28.11
C GLY A 416 22.84 -9.04 28.10
N GLU A 417 22.36 -9.49 29.26
CA GLU A 417 21.17 -10.35 29.33
C GLU A 417 19.85 -9.61 29.23
N VAL A 418 19.82 -8.31 29.55
CA VAL A 418 18.59 -7.49 29.36
C VAL A 418 18.26 -7.38 27.88
N GLU A 419 19.27 -7.14 27.03
CA GLU A 419 19.08 -7.05 25.59
C GLU A 419 18.68 -8.42 25.01
N ASN A 420 19.34 -9.50 25.44
CA ASN A 420 19.01 -10.85 25.00
C ASN A 420 17.61 -11.30 25.44
N ASN A 421 17.17 -10.92 26.65
CA ASN A 421 15.83 -11.21 27.13
C ASN A 421 14.78 -10.39 26.37
N MET A 422 15.04 -9.13 26.04
CA MET A 422 14.11 -8.34 25.21
C MET A 422 14.00 -8.87 23.79
N LYS A 423 15.11 -9.28 23.17
CA LYS A 423 15.10 -9.92 21.84
C LYS A 423 14.25 -11.20 21.79
N ARG A 424 13.97 -11.84 22.92
CA ARG A 424 13.06 -13.00 22.99
C ARG A 424 11.58 -12.61 22.96
N TRP A 425 11.24 -11.40 23.40
CA TRP A 425 9.85 -10.95 23.57
C TRP A 425 9.37 -10.04 22.43
N TYR A 426 10.34 -9.45 21.71
CA TYR A 426 10.09 -8.52 20.62
C TYR A 426 10.60 -9.07 19.30
N LYS A 427 9.77 -8.99 18.27
CA LYS A 427 10.13 -9.46 16.93
C LYS A 427 11.12 -8.53 16.24
N TYR A 428 10.97 -7.22 16.45
CA TYR A 428 11.81 -6.20 15.83
C TYR A 428 12.55 -5.37 16.85
N ASN A 429 13.73 -4.89 16.47
CA ASN A 429 14.45 -3.88 17.21
C ASN A 429 15.23 -2.95 16.27
N ALA A 430 15.35 -1.68 16.67
CA ALA A 430 16.14 -0.67 16.00
C ALA A 430 17.05 0.02 17.02
N ARG A 431 18.33 0.18 16.65
CA ARG A 431 19.36 0.82 17.48
C ARG A 431 19.73 2.18 16.90
N PHE A 432 19.72 3.24 17.71
CA PHE A 432 20.10 4.59 17.33
C PHE A 432 21.26 5.06 18.23
N ASP A 433 22.42 5.27 17.62
CA ASP A 433 23.65 5.70 18.30
C ASP A 433 23.89 7.20 18.11
N GLY A 434 24.88 7.77 18.82
CA GLY A 434 25.29 9.18 18.63
C GLY A 434 24.38 10.22 19.28
N LEU A 435 23.71 9.89 20.38
CA LEU A 435 22.76 10.79 21.04
C LEU A 435 23.45 11.87 21.88
N GLU A 436 22.98 13.10 21.77
CA GLU A 436 23.41 14.25 22.56
C GLU A 436 22.66 14.34 23.90
N SER A 437 23.40 14.56 24.98
CA SER A 437 22.83 14.68 26.33
C SER A 437 21.99 15.95 26.48
N GLY A 438 20.84 15.86 27.17
CA GLY A 438 19.93 16.98 27.40
C GLY A 438 19.00 17.31 26.23
N LYS A 439 19.02 16.55 25.13
CA LYS A 439 18.07 16.69 24.02
C LYS A 439 16.88 15.74 24.17
N GLU A 440 15.71 16.19 23.73
CA GLU A 440 14.51 15.37 23.55
C GLU A 440 14.55 14.76 22.15
N TYR A 441 14.24 13.46 22.07
CA TYR A 441 14.15 12.70 20.83
C TYR A 441 12.72 12.19 20.65
N VAL A 442 12.25 12.19 19.41
CA VAL A 442 10.99 11.58 18.98
C VAL A 442 11.33 10.38 18.12
N ILE A 443 10.83 9.22 18.53
CA ILE A 443 11.01 7.96 17.80
C ILE A 443 9.69 7.60 17.17
N SER A 444 9.70 7.52 15.85
CA SER A 444 8.54 7.27 15.02
C SER A 444 8.61 5.84 14.48
N ILE A 445 7.59 5.03 14.72
CA ILE A 445 7.46 3.69 14.11
C ILE A 445 6.29 3.73 13.14
N SER A 446 6.62 3.73 11.85
CA SER A 446 5.71 3.73 10.72
C SER A 446 5.40 2.29 10.28
N THR A 447 4.14 2.02 9.97
CA THR A 447 3.68 0.77 9.35
C THR A 447 3.25 1.09 7.92
N GLU A 448 3.92 0.46 6.96
CA GLU A 448 3.80 0.76 5.55
C GLU A 448 3.26 -0.43 4.76
N VAL A 449 2.43 -0.14 3.76
CA VAL A 449 1.94 -1.12 2.79
C VAL A 449 2.34 -0.63 1.41
N ASP A 450 3.04 -1.44 0.63
CA ASP A 450 3.47 -1.13 -0.73
C ASP A 450 4.19 0.24 -0.82
N GLY A 451 5.07 0.52 0.17
CA GLY A 451 5.84 1.77 0.29
C GLY A 451 4.99 2.99 0.67
N ARG A 452 3.83 2.79 1.29
CA ARG A 452 2.96 3.88 1.78
C ARG A 452 2.64 3.71 3.26
N THR A 453 2.97 4.71 4.06
CA THR A 453 2.66 4.76 5.48
C THR A 453 1.15 4.76 5.72
N ILE A 454 0.66 3.74 6.43
CA ILE A 454 -0.73 3.61 6.85
C ILE A 454 -0.93 4.29 8.20
N THR A 455 -0.04 4.02 9.16
CA THR A 455 -0.05 4.61 10.49
C THR A 455 1.35 4.77 11.05
N GLN A 456 1.51 5.72 11.96
CA GLN A 456 2.76 6.02 12.64
C GLN A 456 2.52 6.11 14.15
N VAL A 457 3.49 5.67 14.95
CA VAL A 457 3.49 5.77 16.41
C VAL A 457 4.71 6.57 16.85
N ASP A 458 4.48 7.74 17.43
CA ASP A 458 5.54 8.60 17.93
C ASP A 458 5.71 8.44 19.44
N ASN A 459 6.93 8.19 19.88
CA ASN A 459 7.29 8.08 21.28
C ASN A 459 8.37 9.10 21.62
N LYS A 460 8.11 9.94 22.62
CA LYS A 460 9.05 10.96 23.09
C LYS A 460 9.99 10.37 24.14
N VAL A 461 11.27 10.66 24.00
CA VAL A 461 12.34 10.14 24.84
C VAL A 461 13.24 11.29 25.25
N TYR A 462 13.26 11.60 26.53
CA TYR A 462 14.17 12.61 27.07
C TYR A 462 15.46 11.95 27.54
N LYS A 463 16.60 12.38 26.99
CA LYS A 463 17.90 11.99 27.52
C LYS A 463 18.32 12.99 28.60
N PRO A 464 18.39 12.59 29.87
CA PRO A 464 18.82 13.49 30.92
C PRO A 464 20.24 14.00 30.65
N PRO A 465 20.55 15.26 31.02
CA PRO A 465 21.90 15.78 30.94
C PRO A 465 22.81 14.89 31.78
N HIS A 466 23.98 14.58 31.23
CA HIS A 466 24.96 13.77 31.95
C HIS A 466 25.56 14.65 33.06
N GLU A 467 25.05 14.51 34.28
CA GLU A 467 25.76 15.01 35.44
C GLU A 467 27.05 14.21 35.55
N CYS A 468 28.18 14.83 35.18
CA CYS A 468 29.48 14.27 35.51
C CYS A 468 29.44 13.98 37.01
N PRO A 469 29.58 12.71 37.45
CA PRO A 469 29.62 12.42 38.86
C PRO A 469 30.80 13.21 39.40
N PHE A 470 30.51 14.30 40.10
CA PHE A 470 31.54 15.11 40.74
C PHE A 470 32.32 14.13 41.59
N ARG A 471 33.57 13.89 41.17
CA ARG A 471 34.49 13.03 41.88
C ARG A 471 34.70 13.75 43.21
N LYS A 472 33.90 13.40 44.23
CA LYS A 472 34.07 13.91 45.58
C LYS A 472 35.53 13.68 45.92
N ASN A 473 36.28 14.77 45.98
CA ASN A 473 37.69 14.71 46.30
C ASN A 473 37.76 14.01 47.66
N LYS A 474 38.65 13.03 47.81
CA LYS A 474 38.78 12.22 49.04
C LYS A 474 39.02 13.05 50.32
N ASN A 475 39.21 14.37 50.18
CA ASN A 475 39.47 15.30 51.27
C ASN A 475 38.23 15.99 51.86
N GLY A 476 37.01 15.70 51.40
CA GLY A 476 35.79 16.14 52.11
C GLY A 476 35.64 17.67 52.28
N GLN A 477 36.20 18.47 51.38
CA GLN A 477 35.86 19.89 51.26
C GLN A 477 35.21 20.11 49.90
N VAL A 478 33.99 20.66 49.96
CA VAL A 478 33.11 20.99 48.83
C VAL A 478 33.67 22.18 48.08
#